data_AF-A0A7Y0SG34-F1
#
_entry.id   AF-A0A7Y0SG34-F1
#
_cell.length_a   1.000
_cell.length_b   1.000
_cell.length_c   1.000
_cell.angle_alpha   90.00
_cell.angle_beta   90.00
_cell.angle_gamma   90.00
#
_symmetry.space_group_name_H-M   'P 1'
#
loop_
_entity.id
_entity.type
_entity.pdbx_description
1 polymer ?
#
loop_
_entity_poly.entity_id
_entity_poly.type
_entity_poly.pdbx_seq_one_letter_code
_entity_poly.pdbx_strand_id
1 'polypeptide(L)'
;AWQQGLTEPDPRSDLDGSDVMRKLVILARESGLDIEPDSVKVESLVPEELRELSLDDFFDNGALLSEILQERLTKAQRNDQVLRY
;
A
#
# COMPACT_ATOMS: atom_id res chain seq x y z
N ALA A 1 -11.84 7.61 4.00
CA ALA A 1 -11.63 6.25 4.51
C ALA A 1 -11.40 6.27 6.03
N TRP A 2 -10.34 6.91 6.52
CA TRP A 2 -10.01 6.92 7.97
C TRP A 2 -11.11 7.52 8.87
N GLN A 3 -11.57 8.75 8.62
CA GLN A 3 -12.68 9.36 9.38
C GLN A 3 -14.02 8.59 9.27
N GLN A 4 -14.14 7.70 8.28
CA GLN A 4 -15.32 6.86 8.07
C GLN A 4 -15.18 5.48 8.74
N GLY A 5 -14.06 5.21 9.40
CA GLY A 5 -13.79 3.91 10.04
C GLY A 5 -13.55 2.77 9.06
N LEU A 6 -13.08 3.08 7.83
CA LEU A 6 -12.82 2.08 6.78
C LEU A 6 -11.36 1.60 6.75
N THR A 7 -10.52 2.10 7.66
CA THR A 7 -9.10 1.75 7.79
C THR A 7 -8.84 1.28 9.20
N GLU A 8 -7.66 0.70 9.41
CA GLU A 8 -7.11 0.50 10.75
C GLU A 8 -6.93 1.86 11.47
N PRO A 9 -6.80 1.86 12.82
CA PRO A 9 -6.56 3.08 13.59
C PRO A 9 -5.36 3.88 13.08
N ASP A 10 -4.32 3.16 12.65
CA ASP A 10 -3.21 3.70 11.89
C ASP A 10 -3.33 3.26 10.41
N PRO A 11 -3.68 4.17 9.48
CA PRO A 11 -3.91 3.84 8.07
C PRO A 11 -2.65 3.39 7.35
N ARG A 12 -1.45 3.58 7.92
CA ARG A 12 -0.21 3.04 7.34
C ARG A 12 -0.24 1.52 7.27
N SER A 13 -0.95 0.85 8.19
CA SER A 13 -1.11 -0.60 8.21
C SER A 13 -1.90 -1.14 7.02
N ASP A 14 -2.84 -0.35 6.47
CA ASP A 14 -3.56 -0.71 5.24
C ASP A 14 -2.71 -0.45 3.99
N LEU A 15 -1.83 0.55 4.07
CA LEU A 15 -1.01 1.02 2.95
C LEU A 15 0.33 0.27 2.82
N ASP A 16 0.78 -0.44 3.85
CA ASP A 16 2.07 -1.13 3.86
C ASP A 16 2.11 -2.42 3.03
N GLY A 17 0.94 -2.97 2.67
CA GLY A 17 0.80 -4.16 1.84
C GLY A 17 0.98 -5.49 2.58
N SER A 18 1.21 -5.46 3.89
CA SER A 18 1.41 -6.67 4.70
C SER A 18 0.19 -7.59 4.70
N ASP A 19 -1.02 -7.03 4.70
CA ASP A 19 -2.26 -7.81 4.64
C ASP A 19 -2.46 -8.50 3.28
N VAL A 20 -2.22 -7.77 2.19
CA VAL A 20 -2.28 -8.31 0.83
C VAL A 20 -1.24 -9.41 0.64
N MET A 21 -0.02 -9.21 1.15
CA MET A 21 1.04 -10.22 1.13
C MET A 21 0.60 -11.51 1.83
N ARG A 22 0.07 -11.42 3.06
CA ARG A 22 -0.41 -12.62 3.80
C ARG A 22 -1.48 -13.37 3.01
N LYS A 23 -2.44 -12.65 2.44
CA LYS A 23 -3.52 -13.24 1.61
C LYS A 23 -2.95 -13.91 0.36
N LEU A 24 -2.01 -13.27 -0.33
CA LEU A 24 -1.36 -13.82 -1.51
C LEU A 24 -0.61 -15.13 -1.19
N VAL A 25 0.18 -15.15 -0.11
CA VAL A 25 0.92 -16.36 0.32
C VAL A 25 -0.04 -17.51 0.62
N ILE A 26 -1.13 -17.24 1.35
CA ILE A 26 -2.17 -18.25 1.63
C ILE A 26 -2.74 -18.80 0.31
N LEU A 27 -3.17 -17.93 -0.60
CA LEU A 27 -3.76 -18.37 -1.88
C LEU A 27 -2.77 -19.15 -2.75
N ALA A 28 -1.49 -18.76 -2.76
CA ALA A 28 -0.46 -19.46 -3.51
C ALA A 28 -0.23 -20.88 -2.96
N ARG A 29 -0.18 -21.03 -1.63
CA ARG A 29 -0.05 -22.34 -0.96
C ARG A 29 -1.25 -23.23 -1.21
N GLU A 30 -2.47 -22.68 -1.13
CA GLU A 30 -3.70 -23.42 -1.48
C GLU A 30 -3.72 -23.84 -2.96
N SER A 31 -3.00 -23.14 -3.82
CA SER A 31 -2.83 -23.47 -5.24
C SER A 31 -1.67 -24.46 -5.51
N GLY A 32 -1.01 -24.98 -4.47
CA GLY A 32 0.09 -25.94 -4.57
C GLY A 32 1.47 -25.32 -4.80
N LEU A 33 1.62 -24.00 -4.61
CA LEU A 33 2.92 -23.33 -4.67
C LEU A 33 3.55 -23.28 -3.29
N ASP A 34 4.79 -23.76 -3.17
CA ASP A 34 5.58 -23.63 -1.95
C ASP A 34 6.29 -22.27 -1.95
N ILE A 35 5.72 -21.31 -1.22
CA ILE A 35 6.21 -19.94 -1.13
C ILE A 35 6.18 -19.45 0.32
N GLU A 36 7.21 -18.69 0.70
CA GLU A 36 7.29 -18.00 2.00
C GLU A 36 7.04 -16.49 1.84
N PRO A 37 6.61 -15.77 2.90
CA PRO A 37 6.42 -14.32 2.86
C PRO A 37 7.62 -13.54 2.31
N ASP A 38 8.84 -13.93 2.69
CA ASP A 38 10.08 -13.29 2.23
C ASP A 38 10.34 -13.46 0.72
N SER A 39 9.62 -14.37 0.07
CA SER A 39 9.67 -14.56 -1.39
C SER A 39 8.74 -13.59 -2.13
N VAL A 40 7.86 -12.88 -1.42
CA VAL A 40 6.92 -11.92 -2.00
C VAL A 40 7.54 -10.53 -1.98
N LYS A 41 7.67 -9.92 -3.16
CA LYS A 41 8.03 -8.50 -3.26
C LYS A 41 6.79 -7.67 -2.98
N VAL A 42 6.78 -6.97 -1.85
CA VAL A 42 5.72 -6.04 -1.47
C VAL A 42 6.18 -4.63 -1.78
N GLU A 43 5.35 -3.89 -2.49
CA GLU A 43 5.54 -2.46 -2.68
C GLU A 43 4.61 -1.70 -1.73
N SER A 44 5.19 -1.16 -0.65
CA SER A 44 4.45 -0.32 0.28
C SER A 44 4.05 0.99 -0.40
N LEU A 45 2.80 1.41 -0.18
CA LEU A 45 2.35 2.74 -0.56
C LEU A 45 2.80 3.81 0.44
N VAL A 46 3.40 3.45 1.57
CA VAL A 46 3.90 4.42 2.56
C VAL A 46 5.34 4.83 2.20
N PRO A 47 5.58 6.09 1.79
CA PRO A 47 6.92 6.61 1.56
C PRO A 47 7.77 6.47 2.81
N GLU A 48 9.08 6.27 2.64
CA GLU A 48 9.99 6.01 3.76
C GLU A 48 10.00 7.16 4.76
N GLU A 49 9.88 8.39 4.27
CA GLU A 49 9.80 9.64 5.04
C GLU A 49 8.56 9.71 5.95
N LEU A 50 7.52 8.94 5.65
CA LEU A 50 6.25 8.96 6.38
C LEU A 50 6.08 7.77 7.35
N ARG A 51 6.96 6.76 7.30
CA ARG A 51 6.76 5.51 8.07
C ARG A 51 6.83 5.72 9.58
N GLU A 52 7.86 6.41 10.05
CA GLU A 52 8.19 6.55 11.48
C GLU A 52 7.60 7.81 12.13
N LEU A 53 6.72 8.53 11.43
CA LEU A 53 6.10 9.75 11.94
C LEU A 53 5.02 9.46 13.00
N SER A 54 4.63 10.49 13.76
CA SER A 54 3.37 10.40 14.51
C SER A 54 2.19 10.30 13.55
N LEU A 55 1.03 9.88 14.05
CA LEU A 55 -0.18 9.80 13.20
C LEU A 55 -0.59 11.18 12.66
N ASP A 56 -0.49 12.22 13.49
CA ASP A 56 -0.79 13.59 13.09
C ASP A 56 0.19 14.08 12.02
N ASP A 57 1.50 13.88 12.24
CA ASP A 57 2.53 14.24 11.27
C ASP A 57 2.39 13.46 9.95
N PHE A 58 1.96 12.20 10.00
CA PHE A 58 1.68 11.40 8.80
C PHE A 58 0.58 12.06 7.95
N PHE A 59 -0.49 12.54 8.58
CA PHE A 59 -1.56 13.24 7.86
C PHE A 59 -1.13 14.61 7.37
N ASP A 60 -0.40 15.38 8.18
CA ASP A 60 0.10 16.70 7.81
C ASP A 60 1.07 16.63 6.62
N ASN A 61 1.82 15.54 6.49
CA ASN A 61 2.76 15.29 5.39
C ASN A 61 2.19 14.39 4.27
N GLY A 62 0.88 14.10 4.29
CA GLY A 62 0.23 13.21 3.31
C GLY A 62 0.26 13.72 1.85
N ALA A 63 0.64 14.98 1.64
CA ALA A 63 0.87 15.54 0.31
C ALA A 63 1.97 14.79 -0.46
N LEU A 64 3.04 14.33 0.21
CA LEU A 64 4.12 13.57 -0.42
C LEU A 64 3.61 12.28 -1.08
N LEU A 65 2.79 11.52 -0.34
CA LEU A 65 2.13 10.33 -0.88
C LEU A 65 1.23 10.68 -2.09
N SER A 66 0.48 11.78 -1.97
CA SER A 66 -0.41 12.24 -3.04
C SER A 66 0.35 12.57 -4.32
N GLU A 67 1.50 13.24 -4.23
CA GLU A 67 2.35 13.58 -5.37
C GLU A 67 2.89 12.33 -6.09
N ILE A 68 3.41 11.36 -5.31
CA ILE A 68 3.93 10.09 -5.84
C ILE A 68 2.84 9.33 -6.61
N LEU A 69 1.64 9.21 -6.03
CA LEU A 69 0.53 8.50 -6.65
C LEU A 69 -0.02 9.26 -7.87
N GLN A 70 -0.05 10.60 -7.83
CA GLN A 70 -0.48 11.42 -8.94
C GLN A 70 0.44 11.24 -10.17
N GLU A 71 1.75 11.18 -9.95
CA GLU A 71 2.71 10.92 -11.04
C GLU A 71 2.46 9.54 -11.67
N ARG A 72 2.27 8.50 -10.85
CA ARG A 72 1.96 7.14 -11.32
C ARG A 72 0.64 7.10 -12.09
N LEU A 73 -0.38 7.80 -11.61
CA LEU A 73 -1.69 7.87 -12.26
C LEU A 73 -1.58 8.54 -13.63
N THR A 74 -0.88 9.66 -13.72
CA THR A 74 -0.65 10.35 -15.00
C THR A 74 0.10 9.45 -16.00
N LYS A 75 1.09 8.67 -15.55
CA LYS A 75 1.78 7.69 -16.41
C LYS A 75 0.82 6.60 -16.91
N ALA A 76 -0.01 6.04 -16.04
CA ALA A 76 -0.99 5.01 -16.41
C ALA A 76 -2.04 5.54 -17.41
N GLN A 77 -2.55 6.74 -17.17
CA GLN A 77 -3.56 7.37 -18.04
C GLN A 77 -3.06 7.64 -19.46
N ARG A 78 -1.76 7.92 -19.65
CA ARG A 78 -1.15 8.07 -20.98
C ARG A 78 -1.22 6.78 -21.82
N ASN A 79 -1.42 5.64 -21.17
CA ASN A 79 -1.53 4.33 -21.79
C ASN A 79 -2.97 3.77 -21.71
N ASP A 80 -3.97 4.61 -21.43
CA ASP A 80 -5.37 4.20 -21.19
C ASP A 80 -5.54 3.18 -20.04
N GLN A 81 -4.66 3.24 -19.04
CA GLN A 81 -4.66 2.35 -17.87
C GLN A 81 -5.09 3.07 -16.59
N VAL A 82 -5.38 2.27 -15.55
CA VAL A 82 -5.73 2.74 -14.20
C VAL A 82 -4.80 2.13 -13.15
N LEU A 83 -4.70 2.78 -11.99
CA LEU A 83 -4.02 2.21 -10.82
C LEU A 83 -4.99 1.34 -10.00
N ARG A 84 -4.52 0.18 -9.56
CA ARG A 84 -5.17 -0.68 -8.57
C ARG A 84 -4.10 -1.21 -7.61
N TYR A 85 -4.52 -1.40 -6.38
CA TYR A 85 -3.73 -2.02 -5.33
C TYR A 85 -4.32 -3.40 -5.08
#